data_AF-A0A1S1RM13-F1
#
_entry.id   AF-A0A1S1RM13-F1
#
_cell.length_a   1.000
_cell.length_b   1.000
_cell.length_c   1.000
_cell.angle_alpha   90.00
_cell.angle_beta   90.00
_cell.angle_gamma   90.00
#
_symmetry.space_group_name_H-M   'P 1'
#
loop_
_entity.id
_entity.type
_entity.pdbx_description
1 polymer ?
#
loop_
_entity_poly.entity_id
_entity_poly.type
_entity_poly.pdbx_seq_one_letter_code
_entity_poly.pdbx_strand_id
1 'polypeptide(L)'
;MTRGRRPASPRSPSPSRSPSPPQSPSPDLRLDPAVALAEADRLLRRETPAADGSWPRLCAWLLRLAVEQAVDEVWRAHGRPELVRLSMRAQLLVLPSFTDPGAADEAGAAWYALSRAGHQHAYELAPTAAELRRWHQDLCSLLPRLMAGRAQAVTPAEGGRTGG
;
A
#
# COMPACT_ATOMS: atom_id res chain seq x y z
N MET A 1 -0.50 -51.02 -44.20
CA MET A 1 0.81 -50.33 -44.20
C MET A 1 0.75 -49.34 -45.38
N THR A 2 0.85 -48.01 -45.28
CA THR A 2 1.49 -47.14 -44.27
C THR A 2 0.89 -45.72 -44.40
N ARG A 3 0.36 -45.15 -43.30
CA ARG A 3 -0.12 -43.75 -43.24
C ARG A 3 1.07 -42.80 -43.44
N GLY A 4 0.99 -41.92 -44.44
CA GLY A 4 1.92 -40.80 -44.63
C GLY A 4 1.83 -39.80 -43.48
N ARG A 5 2.93 -39.63 -42.76
CA ARG A 5 3.07 -38.81 -41.54
C ARG A 5 3.26 -37.34 -41.95
N ARG A 6 2.36 -36.45 -41.50
CA ARG A 6 2.49 -34.99 -41.66
C ARG A 6 3.76 -34.49 -40.95
N PRO A 7 4.61 -33.65 -41.57
CA PRO A 7 5.74 -33.03 -40.88
C PRO A 7 5.26 -31.95 -39.90
N ALA A 8 5.88 -31.90 -38.72
CA ALA A 8 5.62 -30.93 -37.67
C ALA A 8 6.23 -29.56 -38.01
N SER A 9 5.47 -28.48 -37.86
CA SER A 9 5.97 -27.11 -38.00
C SER A 9 6.98 -26.77 -36.89
N PRO A 10 8.07 -26.03 -37.20
CA PRO A 10 9.02 -25.59 -36.18
C PRO A 10 8.38 -24.54 -35.27
N ARG A 11 8.52 -24.72 -33.95
CA ARG A 11 8.13 -23.74 -32.93
C ARG A 11 9.09 -22.55 -32.99
N SER A 12 8.57 -21.33 -33.12
CA SER A 12 9.37 -20.11 -32.98
C SER A 12 9.93 -19.98 -31.55
N PRO A 13 11.18 -19.53 -31.37
CA PRO A 13 11.72 -19.26 -30.05
C PRO A 13 11.02 -18.05 -29.41
N SER A 14 10.71 -18.16 -28.11
CA SER A 14 10.16 -17.06 -27.31
C SER A 14 11.19 -15.92 -27.18
N PRO A 15 10.79 -14.64 -27.23
CA PRO A 15 11.72 -13.54 -27.06
C PRO A 15 12.26 -13.54 -25.62
N SER A 16 13.59 -13.65 -25.48
CA SER A 16 14.30 -13.48 -24.21
C SER A 16 13.96 -12.12 -23.60
N ARG A 17 13.46 -12.14 -22.36
CA ARG A 17 13.18 -10.95 -21.56
C ARG A 17 14.51 -10.30 -21.20
N SER A 18 14.87 -9.20 -21.86
CA SER A 18 16.06 -8.43 -21.50
C SER A 18 15.95 -7.93 -20.05
N PRO A 19 17.05 -7.93 -19.27
CA PRO A 19 17.05 -7.37 -17.92
C PRO A 19 16.82 -5.87 -17.99
N SER A 20 15.83 -5.37 -17.24
CA SER A 20 15.57 -3.93 -17.11
C SER A 20 16.80 -3.22 -16.51
N PRO A 21 17.19 -2.03 -17.02
CA PRO A 21 18.30 -1.26 -16.46
C PRO A 21 18.00 -0.86 -15.00
N PRO A 22 19.04 -0.58 -14.18
CA PRO A 22 18.84 -0.08 -12.83
C PRO A 22 18.09 1.25 -12.91
N GLN A 23 16.85 1.26 -12.42
CA GLN A 23 16.04 2.47 -12.33
C GLN A 23 16.79 3.46 -11.41
N SER A 24 17.26 4.57 -11.96
CA SER A 24 17.72 5.71 -11.14
C SER A 24 16.60 6.10 -10.19
N PRO A 25 16.88 6.42 -8.91
CA PRO A 25 15.85 6.83 -7.98
C PRO A 25 15.21 8.11 -8.54
N SER A 26 13.95 8.01 -8.96
CA SER A 26 13.14 9.20 -9.23
C SER A 26 13.18 10.07 -7.98
N PRO A 27 13.21 11.41 -8.11
CA PRO A 27 13.13 12.28 -6.95
C PRO A 27 11.87 11.88 -6.18
N ASP A 28 12.11 11.38 -4.98
CA ASP A 28 11.13 10.96 -4.02
C ASP A 28 10.20 12.15 -3.74
N LEU A 29 9.15 12.32 -4.53
CA LEU A 29 8.05 13.23 -4.21
C LEU A 29 7.27 12.58 -3.05
N ARG A 30 7.93 12.51 -1.89
CA ARG A 30 7.37 12.00 -0.65
C ARG A 30 6.32 13.00 -0.21
N LEU A 31 5.06 12.64 -0.44
CA LEU A 31 3.98 13.32 0.24
C LEU A 31 3.97 12.81 1.68
N ASP A 32 3.91 13.75 2.63
CA ASP A 32 3.54 13.44 4.00
C ASP A 32 2.16 12.75 3.99
N PRO A 33 1.94 11.65 4.74
CA PRO A 33 0.62 11.00 4.82
C PRO A 33 -0.52 11.97 5.16
N ALA A 34 -0.27 12.98 6.00
CA ALA A 34 -1.25 14.01 6.34
C ALA A 34 -1.59 14.91 5.14
N VAL A 35 -0.59 15.22 4.29
CA VAL A 35 -0.82 16.02 3.07
C VAL A 35 -1.67 15.24 2.07
N ALA A 36 -1.46 13.92 1.95
CA ALA A 36 -2.28 13.06 1.09
C ALA A 36 -3.75 13.01 1.57
N LEU A 37 -3.97 12.87 2.87
CA LEU A 37 -5.32 12.92 3.47
C LEU A 37 -5.99 14.29 3.30
N ALA A 38 -5.23 15.38 3.45
CA ALA A 38 -5.77 16.73 3.28
C ALA A 38 -6.18 16.99 1.83
N GLU A 39 -5.41 16.50 0.86
CA GLU A 39 -5.76 16.64 -0.55
C GLU A 39 -6.97 15.78 -0.93
N ALA A 40 -7.08 14.57 -0.38
CA ALA A 40 -8.28 13.75 -0.52
C ALA A 40 -9.53 14.45 0.05
N ASP A 41 -9.42 15.07 1.24
CA ASP A 41 -10.52 15.85 1.84
C ASP A 41 -10.94 17.02 0.94
N ARG A 42 -9.97 17.74 0.34
CA ARG A 42 -10.27 18.82 -0.61
C ARG A 42 -11.05 18.32 -1.83
N LEU A 43 -10.67 17.18 -2.41
CA LEU A 43 -11.43 16.57 -3.51
C LEU A 43 -12.85 16.19 -3.08
N LEU A 44 -13.01 15.63 -1.88
CA LEU A 44 -14.32 15.22 -1.33
C LEU A 44 -15.25 16.40 -1.02
N ARG A 45 -14.69 17.56 -0.64
CA ARG A 45 -15.46 18.79 -0.39
C ARG A 45 -15.84 19.52 -1.67
N ARG A 46 -14.98 19.48 -2.68
CA ARG A 46 -15.21 20.22 -3.92
C ARG A 46 -16.19 19.55 -4.87
N GLU A 47 -16.56 18.27 -4.62
CA GLU A 47 -17.33 17.40 -5.54
C GLU A 47 -17.00 17.73 -7.00
N THR A 48 -15.70 17.87 -7.26
CA THR A 48 -15.23 18.54 -8.47
C THR A 48 -15.65 17.68 -9.65
N PRO A 49 -16.45 18.20 -10.60
CA PRO A 49 -16.62 17.51 -11.85
C PRO A 49 -15.31 17.69 -12.61
N ALA A 50 -14.31 16.88 -12.28
CA ALA A 50 -13.26 16.59 -13.25
C ALA A 50 -14.00 16.20 -14.53
N ALA A 51 -13.67 16.83 -15.65
CA ALA A 51 -14.44 16.76 -16.88
C ALA A 51 -14.63 15.31 -17.41
N ASP A 52 -13.88 14.36 -16.86
CA ASP A 52 -13.87 12.94 -17.17
C ASP A 52 -14.45 12.01 -16.08
N GLY A 53 -14.91 12.55 -14.94
CA GLY A 53 -15.41 11.73 -13.82
C GLY A 53 -14.33 10.91 -13.10
N SER A 54 -13.05 11.25 -13.26
CA SER A 54 -11.91 10.52 -12.66
C SER A 54 -11.72 10.81 -11.16
N TRP A 55 -12.32 11.88 -10.64
CA TRP A 55 -12.10 12.36 -9.27
C TRP A 55 -12.28 11.29 -8.17
N PRO A 56 -13.25 10.35 -8.22
CA PRO A 56 -13.41 9.36 -7.16
C PRO A 56 -12.22 8.39 -7.12
N ARG A 57 -11.70 8.04 -8.30
CA ARG A 57 -10.50 7.20 -8.40
C ARG A 57 -9.28 7.96 -7.93
N LEU A 58 -9.11 9.22 -8.35
CA LEU A 58 -8.02 10.07 -7.86
C LEU A 58 -8.05 10.18 -6.33
N CYS A 59 -9.22 10.34 -5.73
CA CYS A 59 -9.38 10.32 -4.28
C CYS A 59 -8.92 8.98 -3.68
N ALA A 60 -9.32 7.85 -4.25
CA ALA A 60 -8.85 6.52 -3.80
C ALA A 60 -7.33 6.36 -3.91
N TRP A 61 -6.70 6.90 -4.97
CA TRP A 61 -5.24 6.92 -5.13
C TRP A 61 -4.55 7.75 -4.04
N LEU A 62 -5.07 8.93 -3.69
CA LEU A 62 -4.52 9.76 -2.62
C LEU A 62 -4.65 9.09 -1.24
N LEU A 63 -5.79 8.46 -0.95
CA LEU A 63 -5.98 7.71 0.28
C LEU A 63 -5.02 6.51 0.36
N ARG A 64 -4.82 5.79 -0.76
CA ARG A 64 -3.85 4.68 -0.83
C ARG A 64 -2.43 5.19 -0.59
N LEU A 65 -2.06 6.31 -1.22
CA LEU A 65 -0.75 6.93 -1.02
C LEU A 65 -0.55 7.29 0.45
N ALA A 66 -1.56 7.84 1.14
CA ALA A 66 -1.46 8.12 2.58
C ALA A 66 -1.09 6.88 3.41
N VAL A 67 -1.68 5.72 3.09
CA VAL A 67 -1.35 4.44 3.75
C VAL A 67 0.09 4.00 3.46
N GLU A 68 0.52 4.07 2.20
CA GLU A 68 1.89 3.71 1.80
C GLU A 68 2.92 4.59 2.50
N GLN A 69 2.68 5.91 2.54
CA GLN A 69 3.57 6.86 3.19
C GLN A 69 3.61 6.69 4.71
N ALA A 70 2.49 6.34 5.35
CA ALA A 70 2.47 6.06 6.78
C ALA A 70 3.26 4.79 7.14
N VAL A 71 3.19 3.74 6.31
CA VAL A 71 4.00 2.52 6.48
C VAL A 71 5.49 2.82 6.30
N ASP A 72 5.84 3.66 5.33
CA ASP A 72 7.19 4.19 5.14
C ASP A 72 7.72 4.92 6.39
N GLU A 73 6.89 5.74 7.04
CA GLU A 73 7.25 6.42 8.28
C GLU A 73 7.49 5.44 9.43
N VAL A 74 6.70 4.36 9.54
CA VAL A 74 6.96 3.30 10.53
C VAL A 74 8.36 2.71 10.32
N TRP A 75 8.75 2.41 9.08
CA TRP A 75 10.08 1.89 8.79
C TRP A 75 11.21 2.84 9.13
N ARG A 76 11.03 4.14 8.88
CA ARG A 76 12.01 5.18 9.25
C ARG A 76 12.11 5.30 10.77
N ALA A 77 10.99 5.34 11.48
CA ALA A 77 10.96 5.44 12.94
C ALA A 77 11.65 4.26 13.63
N HIS A 78 11.57 3.05 13.05
CA HIS A 78 12.25 1.86 13.56
C HIS A 78 13.70 1.68 13.07
N GLY A 79 14.24 2.62 12.28
CA GLY A 79 15.59 2.49 11.73
C GLY A 79 15.76 1.36 10.73
N ARG A 80 14.68 1.02 10.00
CA ARG A 80 14.61 -0.06 8.99
C ARG A 80 14.29 0.47 7.59
N PRO A 81 14.95 1.54 7.09
CA PRO A 81 14.61 2.17 5.81
C PRO A 81 14.78 1.24 4.59
N GLU A 82 15.51 0.14 4.73
CA GLU A 82 15.62 -0.90 3.69
C GLU A 82 14.29 -1.59 3.37
N LEU A 83 13.35 -1.64 4.33
CA LEU A 83 12.05 -2.28 4.14
C LEU A 83 11.14 -1.52 3.17
N VAL A 84 11.34 -0.21 3.04
CA VAL A 84 10.64 0.66 2.06
C VAL A 84 10.81 0.15 0.62
N ARG A 85 11.93 -0.55 0.32
CA ARG A 85 12.20 -1.08 -1.03
C ARG A 85 11.44 -2.37 -1.35
N LEU A 86 10.84 -3.01 -0.35
CA LEU A 86 10.04 -4.22 -0.55
C LEU A 86 8.72 -3.86 -1.23
N SER A 87 8.10 -4.82 -1.91
CA SER A 87 6.73 -4.64 -2.38
C SER A 87 5.80 -4.29 -1.21
N MET A 88 4.82 -3.43 -1.42
CA MET A 88 3.90 -3.01 -0.35
C MET A 88 3.20 -4.20 0.33
N ARG A 89 2.86 -5.24 -0.43
CA ARG A 89 2.33 -6.51 0.12
C ARG A 89 3.30 -7.17 1.11
N ALA A 90 4.59 -7.19 0.81
CA ALA A 90 5.60 -7.76 1.70
C ALA A 90 5.84 -6.89 2.94
N GLN A 91 5.79 -5.56 2.79
CA GLN A 91 5.85 -4.64 3.93
C GLN A 91 4.68 -4.86 4.89
N LEU A 92 3.45 -4.95 4.38
CA LEU A 92 2.24 -5.21 5.17
C LEU A 92 2.29 -6.54 5.93
N LEU A 93 2.92 -7.59 5.37
CA LEU A 93 3.07 -8.89 6.04
C LEU A 93 3.96 -8.83 7.29
N VAL A 94 4.96 -7.95 7.31
CA VAL A 94 5.90 -7.84 8.45
C VAL A 94 5.50 -6.74 9.44
N LEU A 95 4.65 -5.81 9.02
CA LEU A 95 4.16 -4.66 9.79
C LEU A 95 3.63 -4.96 11.21
N PRO A 96 2.87 -6.04 11.45
CA PRO A 96 2.39 -6.38 12.80
C PRO A 96 3.50 -6.62 13.84
N SER A 97 4.74 -6.84 13.39
CA SER A 97 5.89 -7.01 14.31
C SER A 97 6.41 -5.68 14.85
N PHE A 98 6.09 -4.56 14.20
CA PHE A 98 6.68 -3.23 14.49
C PHE A 98 5.67 -2.23 15.05
N THR A 99 4.38 -2.42 14.78
CA THR A 99 3.31 -1.55 15.27
C THR A 99 2.21 -2.34 15.97
N ASP A 100 1.13 -1.67 16.37
CA ASP A 100 -0.10 -2.30 16.83
C ASP A 100 -0.61 -3.31 15.77
N PRO A 101 -0.76 -4.61 16.10
CA PRO A 101 -1.21 -5.61 15.13
C PRO A 101 -2.59 -5.29 14.54
N GLY A 102 -3.49 -4.72 15.33
CA GLY A 102 -4.82 -4.31 14.86
C GLY A 102 -4.72 -3.21 13.79
N ALA A 103 -3.93 -2.16 14.07
CA ALA A 103 -3.66 -1.11 13.10
C ALA A 103 -2.95 -1.63 11.84
N ALA A 104 -2.03 -2.58 11.98
CA ALA A 104 -1.35 -3.20 10.83
C ALA A 104 -2.34 -3.97 9.93
N ASP A 105 -3.25 -4.74 10.53
CA ASP A 105 -4.29 -5.47 9.80
C ASP A 105 -5.29 -4.51 9.11
N GLU A 106 -5.73 -3.47 9.84
CA GLU A 106 -6.58 -2.41 9.28
C GLU A 106 -5.91 -1.71 8.10
N ALA A 107 -4.61 -1.41 8.19
CA ALA A 107 -3.84 -0.79 7.11
C ALA A 107 -3.74 -1.71 5.89
N GLY A 108 -3.54 -3.01 6.11
CA GLY A 108 -3.55 -4.01 5.04
C GLY A 108 -4.90 -4.07 4.32
N ALA A 109 -5.99 -4.16 5.09
CA ALA A 109 -7.36 -4.17 4.56
C ALA A 109 -7.67 -2.89 3.76
N ALA A 110 -7.33 -1.73 4.30
CA ALA A 110 -7.50 -0.45 3.62
C ALA A 110 -6.69 -0.38 2.32
N TRP A 111 -5.41 -0.78 2.35
CA TRP A 111 -4.56 -0.79 1.16
C TRP A 111 -5.14 -1.67 0.05
N TYR A 112 -5.61 -2.88 0.36
CA TYR A 112 -6.24 -3.76 -0.63
C TYR A 112 -7.55 -3.19 -1.19
N ALA A 113 -8.41 -2.63 -0.34
CA ALA A 113 -9.67 -2.02 -0.76
C ALA A 113 -9.43 -0.84 -1.71
N LEU A 114 -8.57 0.10 -1.32
CA LEU A 114 -8.24 1.30 -2.09
C LEU A 114 -7.49 0.96 -3.38
N SER A 115 -6.60 -0.04 -3.34
CA SER A 115 -5.94 -0.56 -4.53
C SER A 115 -6.94 -1.05 -5.56
N ARG A 116 -7.98 -1.78 -5.15
CA ARG A 116 -9.04 -2.23 -6.07
C ARG A 116 -9.86 -1.05 -6.58
N ALA A 117 -10.30 -0.16 -5.69
CA ALA A 117 -11.12 1.01 -6.04
C ALA A 117 -10.42 2.00 -7.00
N GLY A 118 -9.09 2.06 -6.97
CA GLY A 118 -8.29 2.90 -7.87
C GLY A 118 -8.07 2.32 -9.28
N HIS A 119 -8.27 1.00 -9.49
CA HIS A 119 -8.13 0.41 -10.82
C HIS A 119 -9.34 0.75 -11.71
N GLN A 120 -9.07 1.02 -12.99
CA GLN A 120 -10.11 1.23 -13.99
C GLN A 120 -10.34 -0.07 -14.76
N HIS A 121 -11.33 -0.86 -14.34
CA HIS A 121 -11.88 -1.92 -15.17
C HIS A 121 -13.11 -1.38 -15.91
N ALA A 122 -13.26 -1.72 -17.20
CA ALA A 122 -14.29 -1.17 -18.09
C ALA A 122 -15.74 -1.38 -17.58
N TYR A 123 -15.95 -2.27 -16.60
CA TYR A 123 -17.24 -2.59 -16.01
C TYR A 123 -17.31 -2.33 -14.50
N GLU A 124 -16.25 -1.81 -13.88
CA GLU A 124 -16.28 -1.50 -12.44
C GLU A 124 -16.76 -0.08 -12.19
N LEU A 125 -17.80 0.03 -11.38
CA LEU A 125 -18.31 1.30 -10.87
C LEU A 125 -17.20 2.02 -10.09
N ALA A 126 -17.09 3.33 -10.28
CA ALA A 126 -16.21 4.16 -9.45
C ALA A 126 -16.70 4.12 -8.00
N PRO A 127 -15.80 4.23 -6.99
CA PRO A 127 -16.22 4.33 -5.60
C PRO A 127 -17.13 5.54 -5.41
N THR A 128 -18.16 5.38 -4.58
CA THR A 128 -19.09 6.46 -4.27
C THR A 128 -18.44 7.50 -3.34
N ALA A 129 -18.96 8.72 -3.36
CA ALA A 129 -18.52 9.77 -2.44
C ALA A 129 -18.68 9.36 -0.96
N ALA A 130 -19.72 8.58 -0.64
CA ALA A 130 -19.97 8.09 0.73
C ALA A 130 -18.91 7.07 1.17
N GLU A 131 -18.55 6.11 0.30
CA GLU A 131 -17.47 5.15 0.57
C GLU A 131 -16.13 5.85 0.75
N LEU A 132 -15.82 6.84 -0.09
CA LEU A 132 -14.58 7.60 0.01
C LEU A 132 -14.50 8.43 1.30
N ARG A 133 -15.60 9.07 1.72
CA ARG A 133 -15.67 9.79 3.01
C ARG A 133 -15.47 8.84 4.18
N ARG A 134 -16.07 7.64 4.12
CA ARG A 134 -15.88 6.61 5.15
C ARG A 134 -14.43 6.17 5.22
N TRP A 135 -13.80 5.83 4.09
CA TRP A 135 -12.38 5.46 4.07
C TRP A 135 -11.48 6.58 4.54
N HIS A 136 -11.75 7.83 4.16
CA HIS A 136 -11.00 8.99 4.63
C HIS A 136 -11.06 9.11 6.16
N GLN A 137 -12.26 9.02 6.75
CA GLN A 137 -12.44 9.05 8.20
C GLN A 137 -11.75 7.88 8.92
N ASP A 138 -11.89 6.67 8.38
CA ASP A 138 -11.21 5.47 8.89
C ASP A 138 -9.69 5.71 8.91
N LEU A 139 -9.12 6.24 7.82
CA LEU A 139 -7.69 6.55 7.73
C LEU A 139 -7.24 7.67 8.66
N CYS A 140 -8.02 8.74 8.85
CA CYS A 140 -7.71 9.78 9.83
C CYS A 140 -7.55 9.22 11.25
N SER A 141 -8.29 8.17 11.59
CA SER A 141 -8.21 7.50 12.90
C SER A 141 -7.12 6.42 12.94
N LEU A 142 -6.82 5.79 11.80
CA LEU A 142 -5.88 4.69 11.68
C LEU A 142 -4.42 5.15 11.63
N LEU A 143 -4.09 6.12 10.77
CA LEU A 143 -2.67 6.44 10.49
C LEU A 143 -1.90 6.90 11.75
N PRO A 144 -2.47 7.72 12.65
CA PRO A 144 -1.77 8.07 13.90
C PRO A 144 -1.48 6.85 14.79
N ARG A 145 -2.42 5.90 14.90
CA ARG A 145 -2.22 4.65 15.65
C ARG A 145 -1.15 3.78 15.02
N LEU A 146 -1.15 3.69 13.69
CA LEU A 146 -0.17 2.92 12.94
C LEU A 146 1.25 3.48 13.14
N MET A 147 1.39 4.80 13.10
CA MET A 147 2.68 5.49 13.20
C MET A 147 3.19 5.66 14.64
N ALA A 148 2.34 5.55 15.65
CA ALA A 148 2.74 5.60 17.06
C ALA A 148 3.71 4.46 17.44
N GLY A 149 3.82 3.42 16.60
CA GLY A 149 4.66 2.25 16.83
C GLY A 149 4.11 1.35 17.93
N ARG A 150 4.69 0.17 18.09
CA ARG A 150 4.30 -0.73 19.17
C ARG A 150 4.78 -0.12 20.49
N ALA A 151 3.86 0.29 21.36
CA ALA A 151 4.21 0.58 22.75
C ALA A 151 4.91 -0.66 23.30
N GLN A 152 6.21 -0.55 23.58
CA GLN A 152 6.99 -1.66 24.11
C GLN A 152 6.32 -2.09 25.41
N ALA A 153 5.78 -3.30 25.43
CA ALA A 153 5.43 -3.95 26.68
C ALA A 153 6.73 -4.02 27.48
N VAL A 154 6.85 -3.15 28.49
CA VAL A 154 7.87 -3.28 29.52
C VAL A 154 7.60 -4.62 30.19
N THR A 155 8.28 -5.68 29.74
CA THR A 155 8.51 -6.86 30.57
C THR A 155 9.47 -6.39 31.66
N PRO A 156 9.04 -6.30 32.94
CA PRO A 156 10.00 -6.15 34.01
C PRO A 156 10.81 -7.45 34.00
N ALA A 157 12.08 -7.36 33.63
CA ALA A 157 13.01 -8.44 33.91
C ALA A 157 13.10 -8.56 35.43
N GLU A 158 12.40 -9.54 36.01
CA GLU A 158 12.62 -9.97 37.40
C GLU A 158 14.02 -10.60 37.51
N GLY A 159 15.03 -9.74 37.57
CA GLY A 159 16.36 -10.05 38.02
C GLY A 159 16.42 -10.00 39.54
N GLY A 160 15.82 -11.00 40.19
CA GLY A 160 15.81 -11.14 41.66
C GLY A 160 16.63 -12.33 42.14
N ARG A 161 17.87 -12.50 41.65
CA ARG A 161 18.86 -13.38 42.32
C ARG A 161 19.54 -12.60 43.44
N THR A 162 19.14 -12.87 44.66
CA THR A 162 19.97 -12.80 45.88
C THR A 162 19.69 -14.14 46.59
N GLY A 163 20.64 -15.02 46.88
CA GLY A 163 21.95 -14.78 47.46
C GLY A 163 21.83 -14.98 48.97
N GLY A 164 21.82 -16.25 49.41
CA GLY A 164 21.77 -16.67 50.81
C GLY A 164 21.96 -18.17 50.91
#